data_AF-A0A950B2Y0-F1
#
_entry.id   AF-A0A950B2Y0-F1
#
_cell.length_a   1.000
_cell.length_b   1.000
_cell.length_c   1.000
_cell.angle_alpha   90.00
_cell.angle_beta   90.00
_cell.angle_gamma   90.00
#
_symmetry.space_group_name_H-M   'P 1'
#
loop_
_entity.id
_entity.type
_entity.pdbx_description
1 polymer ?
#
loop_
_entity_poly.entity_id
_entity_poly.type
_entity_poly.pdbx_seq_one_letter_code
_entity_poly.pdbx_strand_id
1 'polypeptide(L)'
;MSFGVGAERGHIFGATCRAATEEELRPIRSRIEEKARSKQAAKDLEAVAERVRKGERPEGRNRPEGEVVSAGGGEPAYGGGQWFVIGADWIWFVENNGGDGDDWSPNNVTTGGAGAIGWRVPAEAGLAEQIRELAATAGYTCGNKN
;
A
#
# COMPACT_ATOMS: atom_id res chain seq x y z
N MET A 1 -33.86 -4.71 44.92
CA MET A 1 -33.00 -4.03 43.93
C MET A 1 -32.27 -2.92 44.67
N SER A 2 -30.97 -3.10 44.95
CA SER A 2 -30.16 -2.11 45.65
C SER A 2 -29.27 -1.44 44.61
N PHE A 3 -29.56 -0.17 44.34
CA PHE A 3 -28.75 0.67 43.47
C PHE A 3 -27.59 1.16 44.34
N GLY A 4 -26.39 0.65 44.07
CA GLY A 4 -25.18 1.01 44.79
C GLY A 4 -24.94 2.51 44.70
N VAL A 5 -24.88 3.16 45.86
CA VAL A 5 -24.64 4.58 46.04
C VAL A 5 -23.26 4.91 45.44
N GLY A 6 -23.26 5.70 44.38
CA GLY A 6 -22.04 6.25 43.78
C GLY A 6 -21.28 7.08 44.82
N ALA A 7 -19.98 6.88 44.92
CA ALA A 7 -19.14 7.80 45.65
C ALA A 7 -19.19 9.18 44.96
N GLU A 8 -19.81 10.17 45.60
CA GLU A 8 -19.85 11.59 45.17
C GLU A 8 -18.48 12.30 45.31
N ARG A 9 -17.38 11.55 45.17
CA ARG A 9 -16.01 12.07 45.34
C ARG A 9 -15.26 11.80 44.05
N GLY A 10 -14.95 12.87 43.31
CA GLY A 10 -14.10 12.78 42.12
C GLY A 10 -12.77 12.15 42.50
N HIS A 11 -12.43 11.03 41.88
CA HIS A 11 -11.14 10.36 42.08
C HIS A 11 -10.12 10.98 41.11
N ILE A 12 -9.10 11.64 41.65
CA ILE A 12 -7.95 12.09 40.87
C ILE A 12 -6.95 10.95 40.85
N PHE A 13 -6.79 10.32 39.69
CA PHE A 13 -5.76 9.32 39.46
C PHE A 13 -4.50 10.05 38.96
N GLY A 14 -3.41 9.90 39.71
CA GLY A 14 -2.09 10.36 39.30
C GLY A 14 -1.21 9.16 38.92
N ALA A 15 -0.53 9.25 37.79
CA ALA A 15 0.52 8.30 37.41
C ALA A 15 1.87 9.00 37.44
N THR A 16 2.87 8.37 38.05
CA THR A 16 4.25 8.88 38.04
C THR A 16 4.97 8.26 36.85
N CYS A 17 5.29 9.09 35.85
CA CYS A 17 6.05 8.64 34.69
C CYS A 17 7.56 8.63 35.02
N ARG A 18 8.25 7.54 34.69
CA ARG A 18 9.73 7.46 34.68
C ARG A 18 10.24 7.27 33.26
N ALA A 19 11.49 7.67 32.99
CA ALA A 19 12.13 7.35 31.74
C ALA A 19 12.19 5.82 31.57
N ALA A 20 11.87 5.35 30.35
CA ALA A 20 11.97 3.93 30.02
C ALA A 20 13.44 3.49 30.10
N THR A 21 13.69 2.34 30.70
CA THR A 21 15.04 1.77 30.76
C THR A 21 15.47 1.28 29.40
N GLU A 22 16.78 1.17 29.15
CA GLU A 22 17.33 0.73 27.86
C GLU A 22 16.76 -0.64 27.43
N GLU A 23 16.50 -1.55 28.37
CA GLU A 23 15.92 -2.87 28.11
C GLU A 23 14.43 -2.82 27.72
N GLU A 24 13.65 -1.92 28.34
CA GLU A 24 12.25 -1.66 27.96
C GLU A 24 12.16 -0.93 26.60
N LEU A 25 13.20 -0.20 26.23
CA LEU A 25 13.31 0.52 24.95
C LEU A 25 13.76 -0.36 23.78
N ARG A 26 14.53 -1.43 24.00
CA ARG A 26 14.96 -2.36 22.95
C ARG A 26 13.81 -2.87 22.05
N PRO A 27 12.71 -3.43 22.59
CA PRO A 27 11.61 -3.91 21.76
C PRO A 27 10.88 -2.77 21.03
N ILE A 28 10.90 -1.56 21.60
CA ILE A 28 10.28 -0.37 20.99
C ILE A 28 11.17 0.13 19.84
N ARG A 29 12.49 0.20 20.03
CA ARG A 29 13.46 0.62 19.00
C ARG A 29 13.45 -0.31 17.81
N SER A 30 13.52 -1.64 18.02
CA SER A 30 13.45 -2.60 16.92
C SER A 30 12.15 -2.45 16.13
N ARG A 31 11.00 -2.28 16.80
CA ARG A 31 9.72 -2.01 16.13
C ARG A 31 9.69 -0.68 15.37
N ILE A 32 10.36 0.35 15.89
CA ILE A 32 10.46 1.66 15.21
C ILE A 32 11.35 1.53 13.97
N GLU A 33 12.47 0.83 14.05
CA GLU A 33 13.41 0.62 12.95
C GLU A 33 12.79 -0.25 11.85
N GLU A 34 12.09 -1.32 12.20
CA GLU A 34 11.34 -2.14 11.25
C GLU A 34 10.23 -1.34 10.57
N LYS A 35 9.47 -0.55 11.33
CA LYS A 35 8.45 0.35 10.77
C LYS A 35 9.07 1.47 9.93
N ALA A 36 10.25 1.96 10.28
CA ALA A 36 10.94 2.98 9.51
C ALA A 36 11.43 2.40 8.18
N ARG A 37 11.97 1.17 8.21
CA ARG A 37 12.42 0.43 7.02
C ARG A 37 11.25 0.14 6.08
N SER A 38 10.14 -0.37 6.59
CA SER A 38 8.96 -0.64 5.76
C SER A 38 8.35 0.64 5.20
N LYS A 39 8.31 1.73 5.99
CA LYS A 39 7.87 3.05 5.50
C LYS A 39 8.81 3.61 4.44
N GLN A 40 10.12 3.42 4.58
CA GLN A 40 11.08 3.89 3.59
C GLN A 40 10.93 3.12 2.29
N ALA A 41 10.85 1.78 2.36
CA ALA A 41 10.58 0.94 1.20
C ALA A 41 9.27 1.30 0.50
N ALA A 42 8.20 1.61 1.25
CA ALA A 42 6.95 2.09 0.69
C ALA A 42 7.09 3.45 -0.02
N LYS A 43 7.89 4.38 0.52
CA LYS A 43 8.18 5.66 -0.15
C LYS A 43 8.99 5.48 -1.43
N ASP A 44 9.98 4.60 -1.41
CA ASP A 44 10.79 4.31 -2.58
C ASP A 44 9.93 3.65 -3.67
N LEU A 45 8.99 2.79 -3.28
CA LEU A 45 8.02 2.16 -4.17
C LEU A 45 7.00 3.18 -4.74
N GLU A 46 6.56 4.15 -3.95
CA GLU A 46 5.76 5.29 -4.44
C GLU A 46 6.57 6.16 -5.42
N ALA A 47 7.86 6.38 -5.19
CA ALA A 47 8.71 7.11 -6.12
C ALA A 47 8.84 6.38 -7.47
N VAL A 48 8.88 5.04 -7.44
CA VAL A 48 8.79 4.21 -8.65
C VAL A 48 7.42 4.34 -9.31
N ALA A 49 6.33 4.31 -8.54
CA ALA A 49 4.97 4.51 -9.06
C ALA A 49 4.83 5.85 -9.78
N GLU A 50 5.33 6.94 -9.20
CA GLU A 50 5.36 8.27 -9.81
C GLU A 50 6.16 8.31 -11.12
N ARG A 51 7.27 7.56 -11.20
CA ARG A 51 8.03 7.42 -12.44
C ARG A 51 7.21 6.69 -13.51
N VAL A 52 6.47 5.63 -13.14
CA VAL A 52 5.62 4.89 -14.09
C VAL A 52 4.38 5.70 -14.50
N ARG A 53 3.78 6.48 -13.59
CA ARG A 53 2.67 7.41 -13.87
C ARG A 53 3.00 8.46 -14.93
N LYS A 54 4.27 8.87 -15.01
CA LYS A 54 4.78 9.78 -16.07
C LYS A 54 5.02 9.07 -17.41
N GLY A 55 4.85 7.75 -17.46
CA GLY A 55 4.95 6.96 -18.66
C GLY A 55 3.74 7.12 -19.58
N GLU A 56 3.53 6.12 -20.44
CA GLU A 56 2.42 6.15 -21.39
C GLU A 56 1.13 5.66 -20.71
N ARG A 57 0.04 6.39 -20.92
CA ARG A 57 -1.31 5.94 -20.57
C ARG A 57 -2.03 5.49 -21.85
N PRO A 58 -2.01 4.19 -22.19
CA PRO A 58 -2.69 3.73 -23.39
C PRO A 58 -4.20 3.90 -23.27
N GLU A 59 -4.83 4.33 -24.35
CA GLU A 59 -6.28 4.44 -24.44
C GLU A 59 -6.93 3.06 -24.64
N GLY A 60 -8.22 2.94 -24.34
CA GLY A 60 -8.99 1.71 -24.50
C GLY A 60 -8.99 0.79 -23.29
N ARG A 61 -9.51 -0.44 -23.46
CA ARG A 61 -9.58 -1.46 -22.41
C ARG A 61 -8.37 -2.38 -22.49
N ASN A 62 -7.41 -2.13 -21.62
CA ASN A 62 -6.20 -2.94 -21.50
C ASN A 62 -6.37 -3.98 -20.38
N ARG A 63 -5.83 -5.17 -20.60
CA ARG A 63 -5.70 -6.21 -19.58
C ARG A 63 -4.20 -6.52 -19.44
N PRO A 64 -3.50 -5.92 -18.48
CA PRO A 64 -2.10 -6.23 -18.26
C PRO A 64 -1.98 -7.68 -17.73
N GLU A 65 -1.11 -8.45 -18.36
CA GLU A 65 -0.81 -9.85 -18.02
C GLU A 65 0.59 -9.92 -17.42
N GLY A 66 0.76 -10.69 -16.34
CA GLY A 66 2.05 -10.86 -15.69
C GLY A 66 2.00 -11.00 -14.18
N GLU A 67 3.15 -10.77 -13.55
CA GLU A 67 3.34 -10.82 -12.10
C GLU A 67 2.79 -9.54 -11.46
N VAL A 68 1.88 -9.70 -10.51
CA VAL A 68 1.29 -8.62 -9.73
C VAL A 68 2.06 -8.42 -8.43
N VAL A 69 2.47 -7.18 -8.20
CA VAL A 69 3.14 -6.75 -6.98
C VAL A 69 2.31 -5.67 -6.31
N SER A 70 1.82 -5.93 -5.10
CA SER A 70 0.99 -4.97 -4.37
C SER A 70 1.81 -3.74 -3.93
N ALA A 71 1.22 -2.55 -4.04
CA ALA A 71 1.86 -1.26 -3.85
C ALA A 71 1.05 -0.32 -2.93
N GLY A 72 0.44 -0.85 -1.87
CA GLY A 72 -0.38 -0.04 -0.94
C GLY A 72 -1.83 -0.51 -0.83
N GLY A 73 -2.04 -1.74 -0.39
CA GLY A 73 -3.37 -2.28 -0.06
C GLY A 73 -3.94 -3.28 -1.07
N GLY A 74 -3.25 -3.53 -2.20
CA GLY A 74 -3.63 -4.55 -3.19
C GLY A 74 -4.85 -4.14 -4.01
N GLU A 75 -5.72 -5.10 -4.33
CA GLU A 75 -6.97 -4.90 -5.09
C GLU A 75 -8.20 -4.96 -4.16
N PRO A 76 -8.48 -3.92 -3.35
CA PRO A 76 -9.69 -3.90 -2.55
C PRO A 76 -10.93 -3.81 -3.44
N ALA A 77 -11.95 -4.60 -3.09
CA ALA A 77 -13.22 -4.68 -3.83
C ALA A 77 -14.04 -3.39 -3.83
N TYR A 78 -13.70 -2.42 -2.98
CA TYR A 78 -14.47 -1.19 -2.74
C TYR A 78 -13.75 0.09 -3.22
N GLY A 79 -12.80 -0.06 -4.14
CA GLY A 79 -11.99 1.07 -4.64
C GLY A 79 -10.75 1.34 -3.79
N GLY A 80 -9.82 2.10 -4.36
CA GLY A 80 -8.49 2.32 -3.81
C GLY A 80 -7.55 1.12 -3.98
N GLY A 81 -6.31 1.28 -3.55
CA GLY A 81 -5.26 0.28 -3.74
C GLY A 81 -4.54 0.42 -5.07
N GLN A 82 -3.26 0.10 -5.02
CA GLN A 82 -2.31 0.27 -6.11
C GLN A 82 -1.50 -1.03 -6.24
N TRP A 83 -1.16 -1.39 -7.47
CA TRP A 83 -0.29 -2.53 -7.74
C TRP A 83 0.48 -2.33 -9.04
N PHE A 84 1.62 -3.01 -9.14
CA PHE A 84 2.36 -3.15 -10.38
C PHE A 84 1.96 -4.45 -11.08
N VAL A 85 1.98 -4.46 -12.41
CA VAL A 85 1.92 -5.68 -13.22
C VAL A 85 3.17 -5.73 -14.09
N ILE A 86 4.07 -6.65 -13.75
CA ILE A 86 5.33 -6.88 -14.46
C ILE A 86 5.05 -7.90 -15.58
N GLY A 87 4.87 -7.38 -16.80
CA GLY A 87 4.80 -8.18 -18.02
C GLY A 87 6.18 -8.37 -18.65
N ALA A 88 6.22 -9.12 -19.76
CA ALA A 88 7.47 -9.40 -20.48
C ALA A 88 8.06 -8.14 -21.15
N ASP A 89 7.21 -7.33 -21.78
CA ASP A 89 7.62 -6.13 -22.53
C ASP A 89 7.31 -4.82 -21.78
N TRP A 90 6.35 -4.84 -20.85
CA TRP A 90 5.85 -3.65 -20.18
C TRP A 90 5.64 -3.88 -18.69
N ILE A 91 6.05 -2.90 -17.89
CA ILE A 91 5.69 -2.79 -16.49
C ILE A 91 4.55 -1.78 -16.38
N TRP A 92 3.44 -2.24 -15.84
CA TRP A 92 2.27 -1.41 -15.59
C TRP A 92 2.24 -1.00 -14.12
N PHE A 93 1.84 0.24 -13.87
CA PHE A 93 1.35 0.69 -12.57
C PHE A 93 -0.15 0.91 -12.68
N VAL A 94 -0.92 0.27 -11.81
CA VAL A 94 -2.37 0.28 -11.85
C VAL A 94 -2.89 0.80 -10.52
N GLU A 95 -3.78 1.79 -10.60
CA GLU A 95 -4.49 2.38 -9.49
C GLU A 95 -5.98 2.11 -9.65
N ASN A 96 -6.58 1.49 -8.64
CA ASN A 96 -8.00 1.17 -8.66
C ASN A 96 -8.84 2.45 -8.55
N ASN A 97 -9.67 2.67 -9.55
CA ASN A 97 -10.59 3.81 -9.63
C ASN A 97 -12.00 3.27 -9.85
N GLY A 98 -12.41 2.38 -8.95
CA GLY A 98 -13.69 1.69 -8.98
C GLY A 98 -14.53 1.90 -7.73
N GLY A 99 -14.27 2.97 -6.97
CA GLY A 99 -15.13 3.38 -5.87
C GLY A 99 -16.47 3.92 -6.36
N ASP A 100 -17.48 3.86 -5.49
CA ASP A 100 -18.79 4.42 -5.78
C ASP A 100 -18.72 5.95 -5.83
N GLY A 101 -19.25 6.54 -6.90
CA GLY A 101 -19.18 7.99 -7.15
C GLY A 101 -17.89 8.49 -7.81
N ASP A 102 -16.94 7.61 -8.14
CA ASP A 102 -15.74 7.99 -8.91
C ASP A 102 -16.08 8.28 -10.38
N ASP A 103 -15.30 9.16 -11.01
CA ASP A 103 -15.34 9.30 -12.47
C ASP A 103 -14.60 8.12 -13.10
N TRP A 104 -15.34 7.23 -13.76
CA TRP A 104 -14.79 6.05 -14.44
C TRP A 104 -14.40 6.31 -15.91
N SER A 105 -14.63 7.53 -16.42
CA SER A 105 -14.19 7.95 -17.77
C SER A 105 -12.69 7.75 -18.04
N PRO A 106 -11.76 7.94 -17.07
CA PRO A 106 -10.34 7.73 -17.30
C PRO A 106 -9.89 6.26 -17.18
N ASN A 107 -10.79 5.32 -16.85
CA ASN A 107 -10.43 3.92 -16.65
C ASN A 107 -10.01 3.28 -17.99
N ASN A 108 -8.78 2.80 -18.02
CA ASN A 108 -8.19 2.15 -19.19
C ASN A 108 -7.70 0.72 -18.90
N VAL A 109 -7.79 0.26 -17.66
CA VAL A 109 -7.49 -1.11 -17.25
C VAL A 109 -8.76 -1.82 -16.77
N THR A 110 -8.99 -3.02 -17.31
CA THR A 110 -10.11 -3.86 -16.88
C THR A 110 -9.72 -4.62 -15.61
N THR A 111 -10.50 -4.43 -14.55
CA THR A 111 -10.37 -5.17 -13.28
C THR A 111 -11.64 -5.96 -13.01
N GLY A 112 -11.71 -6.72 -11.91
CA GLY A 112 -12.94 -7.42 -11.52
C GLY A 112 -14.11 -6.50 -11.14
N GLY A 113 -13.87 -5.18 -11.02
CA GLY A 113 -14.86 -4.15 -10.69
C GLY A 113 -15.08 -3.13 -11.83
N ALA A 114 -15.33 -1.87 -11.48
CA ALA A 114 -15.62 -0.78 -12.43
C ALA A 114 -14.42 -0.35 -13.30
N GLY A 115 -13.22 -0.88 -13.02
CA GLY A 115 -12.00 -0.62 -13.77
C GLY A 115 -10.94 0.12 -12.94
N ALA A 116 -9.81 0.36 -13.58
CA ALA A 116 -8.66 1.02 -12.97
C ALA A 116 -7.97 1.93 -14.00
N ILE A 117 -7.12 2.82 -13.49
CA ILE A 117 -6.25 3.66 -14.30
C ILE A 117 -4.86 3.02 -14.29
N GLY A 118 -4.33 2.74 -15.47
CA GLY A 118 -3.05 2.09 -15.67
C GLY A 118 -2.11 2.94 -16.52
N TRP A 119 -0.87 3.04 -16.08
CA TRP A 119 0.24 3.62 -16.81
C TRP A 119 1.28 2.54 -17.07
N ARG A 120 1.99 2.62 -18.19
CA ARG A 120 3.02 1.64 -18.56
C ARG A 120 4.33 2.29 -18.93
N VAL A 121 5.41 1.56 -18.64
CA VAL A 121 6.77 1.83 -19.10
C VAL A 121 7.38 0.54 -19.65
N PRO A 122 8.40 0.62 -20.53
CA PRO A 122 9.10 -0.57 -21.00
C PRO A 122 9.64 -1.41 -19.85
N ALA A 123 9.55 -2.73 -19.97
CA ALA A 123 10.06 -3.65 -18.97
C ALA A 123 11.59 -3.64 -18.96
N GLU A 124 12.16 -2.93 -17.99
CA GLU A 124 13.58 -2.97 -17.68
C GLU A 124 13.81 -4.00 -16.56
N ALA A 125 14.74 -4.93 -16.78
CA ALA A 125 15.04 -6.00 -15.80
C ALA A 125 15.37 -5.45 -14.40
N GLY A 126 16.12 -4.34 -14.34
CA GLY A 126 16.46 -3.68 -13.08
C GLY A 126 15.27 -3.03 -12.37
N LEU A 127 14.27 -2.55 -13.12
CA LEU A 127 13.08 -1.95 -12.53
C LEU A 127 12.15 -3.01 -11.94
N ALA A 128 11.98 -4.14 -12.63
CA ALA A 128 11.19 -5.27 -12.14
C ALA A 128 11.78 -5.86 -10.85
N GLU A 129 13.10 -6.05 -10.79
CA GLU A 129 13.80 -6.53 -9.60
C GLU A 129 13.67 -5.55 -8.43
N GLN A 130 13.87 -4.25 -8.69
CA GLN A 130 13.71 -3.20 -7.70
C GLN A 130 12.29 -3.19 -7.09
N ILE A 131 11.25 -3.33 -7.91
CA ILE A 131 9.86 -3.37 -7.44
C ILE A 131 9.64 -4.57 -6.51
N ARG A 132 10.16 -5.76 -6.86
CA ARG A 132 10.05 -6.96 -6.04
C ARG A 132 10.74 -6.82 -4.69
N GLU A 133 11.97 -6.30 -4.68
CA GLU A 133 12.74 -6.10 -3.44
C GLU A 133 12.09 -5.09 -2.51
N LEU A 134 11.62 -3.96 -3.06
CA LEU A 134 10.94 -2.92 -2.29
C LEU A 134 9.61 -3.44 -1.73
N ALA A 135 8.85 -4.18 -2.52
CA ALA A 135 7.60 -4.79 -2.07
C ALA A 135 7.82 -5.81 -0.95
N ALA A 136 8.82 -6.69 -1.08
CA ALA A 136 9.18 -7.65 -0.05
C ALA A 136 9.61 -6.95 1.26
N THR A 137 10.39 -5.88 1.15
CA THR A 137 10.85 -5.09 2.30
C THR A 137 9.70 -4.32 2.98
N ALA A 138 8.73 -3.85 2.21
CA ALA A 138 7.54 -3.19 2.72
C ALA A 138 6.48 -4.17 3.28
N GLY A 139 6.66 -5.48 3.06
CA GLY A 139 5.73 -6.52 3.50
C GLY A 139 4.50 -6.69 2.60
N TYR A 140 4.60 -6.29 1.34
CA TYR A 140 3.55 -6.46 0.35
C TYR A 140 3.62 -7.83 -0.33
N THR A 141 2.48 -8.31 -0.83
CA THR A 141 2.37 -9.62 -1.49
C THR A 141 2.67 -9.52 -2.98
N CYS A 142 3.40 -10.52 -3.48
CA CYS A 142 3.58 -10.80 -4.89
C CYS A 142 2.77 -12.04 -5.29
N GLY A 143 2.12 -12.01 -6.46
CA GLY A 143 1.32 -13.12 -6.99
C GLY A 143 1.11 -12.97 -8.49
N ASN A 144 0.66 -14.00 -9.19
CA ASN A 144 0.43 -13.94 -10.63
C ASN A 144 -1.05 -13.69 -10.96
N LYS A 145 -1.32 -12.82 -11.95
CA LYS A 145 -2.63 -12.75 -12.60
C LYS A 145 -2.64 -13.68 -13.81
N ASN A 146 -3.59 -14.61 -13.83
CA ASN A 146 -3.91 -15.48 -14.96
C ASN A 146 -4.97 -14.84 -15.88
#